data_AF-A0A7Y7CNL5-F1
#
_entry.id   AF-A0A7Y7CNL5-F1
#
_cell.length_a   1.000
_cell.length_b   1.000
_cell.length_c   1.000
_cell.angle_alpha   90.00
_cell.angle_beta   90.00
_cell.angle_gamma   90.00
#
_symmetry.space_group_name_H-M   'P 1'
#
loop_
_entity.id
_entity.type
_entity.pdbx_description
1 polymer ?
#
loop_
_entity_poly.entity_id
_entity_poly.type
_entity_poly.pdbx_seq_one_letter_code
_entity_poly.pdbx_strand_id
1 'polypeptide(L)'
;MKRAIKPLAVFIAMLGSGAALAQKTEIPAELLDLDRQRCMTDCVPGFGEETCKPLCECTVAEFKKRLDFDKYLDLSAQLSRNELTAENRGFLDSVAKYCTAQLDKAGVPVGGGK
;
A
#
# COMPACT_ATOMS: atom_id res chain seq x y z
N MET A 1 -30.37 68.26 12.89
CA MET A 1 -29.51 68.05 11.70
C MET A 1 -29.06 66.60 11.66
N LYS A 2 -29.26 65.93 10.52
CA LYS A 2 -29.02 64.51 10.27
C LYS A 2 -27.54 64.16 10.38
N ARG A 3 -27.19 63.07 11.08
CA ARG A 3 -25.92 62.35 10.88
C ARG A 3 -26.21 60.85 10.82
N ALA A 4 -26.21 60.35 9.59
CA ALA A 4 -26.30 58.94 9.25
C ALA A 4 -24.97 58.27 9.64
N ILE A 5 -25.04 57.29 10.53
CA ILE A 5 -23.90 56.43 10.87
C ILE A 5 -24.13 55.12 10.12
N LYS A 6 -23.38 54.90 9.04
CA LYS A 6 -23.17 53.59 8.45
C LYS A 6 -21.87 53.03 9.03
N PRO A 7 -21.90 51.89 9.75
CA PRO A 7 -20.76 51.00 9.84
C PRO A 7 -21.06 49.76 8.99
N LEU A 8 -20.33 49.61 7.89
CA LEU A 8 -19.15 48.75 7.78
C LEU A 8 -19.58 47.29 7.58
N ALA A 9 -19.59 46.89 6.31
CA ALA A 9 -19.78 45.51 5.91
C ALA A 9 -18.74 44.63 6.63
N VAL A 10 -19.23 43.78 7.52
CA VAL A 10 -18.45 42.72 8.15
C VAL A 10 -18.01 41.77 7.03
N PHE A 11 -16.72 41.78 6.73
CA PHE A 11 -16.06 40.71 6.00
C PHE A 11 -16.18 39.42 6.82
N ILE A 12 -17.20 38.63 6.53
CA ILE A 12 -17.28 37.24 6.99
C ILE A 12 -16.28 36.46 6.15
N ALA A 13 -15.02 36.48 6.58
CA ALA A 13 -14.05 35.44 6.27
C ALA A 13 -14.46 34.16 7.03
N MET A 14 -15.54 33.52 6.60
CA MET A 14 -15.81 32.15 7.02
C MET A 14 -14.88 31.25 6.20
N LEU A 15 -13.69 31.02 6.78
CA LEU A 15 -13.11 29.69 6.96
C LEU A 15 -13.85 28.62 6.17
N GLY A 16 -13.51 28.53 4.88
CA GLY A 16 -13.88 27.42 4.03
C GLY A 16 -13.21 26.19 4.60
N SER A 17 -13.98 25.47 5.41
CA SER A 17 -13.74 24.15 5.95
C SER A 17 -12.73 23.37 5.13
N GLY A 18 -11.64 22.99 5.79
CA GLY A 18 -10.62 22.13 5.22
C GLY A 18 -11.25 20.87 4.64
N ALA A 19 -11.35 20.83 3.32
CA ALA A 19 -11.06 19.59 2.63
C ALA A 19 -9.54 19.48 2.62
N ALA A 20 -8.97 19.00 3.73
CA ALA A 20 -7.79 18.16 3.60
C ALA A 20 -8.27 16.97 2.76
N LEU A 21 -8.22 17.14 1.44
CA LEU A 21 -8.33 16.04 0.53
C LEU A 21 -7.31 15.04 1.06
N ALA A 22 -7.78 13.90 1.54
CA ALA A 22 -6.93 12.74 1.75
C ALA A 22 -6.35 12.44 0.37
N GLN A 23 -5.25 13.11 0.04
CA GLN A 23 -4.45 12.80 -1.11
C GLN A 23 -4.02 11.38 -0.82
N LYS A 24 -4.57 10.43 -1.57
CA LYS A 24 -4.04 9.07 -1.62
C LYS A 24 -2.61 9.23 -2.09
N THR A 25 -1.70 9.38 -1.15
CA THR A 25 -0.28 9.42 -1.43
C THR A 25 0.03 8.07 -2.05
N GLU A 26 0.52 8.09 -3.27
CA GLU A 26 0.95 6.88 -3.96
C GLU A 26 2.19 6.32 -3.25
N ILE A 27 2.30 5.00 -3.21
CA ILE A 27 3.49 4.35 -2.66
C ILE A 27 4.67 4.61 -3.62
N PRO A 28 5.78 5.20 -3.15
CA PRO A 28 6.98 5.40 -3.96
C PRO A 28 7.48 4.09 -4.57
N ALA A 29 7.89 4.14 -5.84
CA ALA A 29 8.31 2.96 -6.59
C ALA A 29 9.53 2.29 -5.97
N GLU A 30 10.42 3.09 -5.39
CA GLU A 30 11.66 2.66 -4.75
C GLU A 30 11.39 1.76 -3.54
N LEU A 31 10.30 2.01 -2.81
CA LEU A 31 9.90 1.19 -1.66
C LEU A 31 9.31 -0.15 -2.12
N LEU A 32 8.49 -0.13 -3.18
CA LEU A 32 7.97 -1.35 -3.80
C LEU A 32 9.10 -2.20 -4.42
N ASP A 33 10.12 -1.56 -4.99
CA ASP A 33 11.31 -2.23 -5.51
C ASP A 33 12.11 -2.90 -4.40
N LEU A 34 12.27 -2.23 -3.26
CA LEU A 34 12.93 -2.79 -2.09
C LEU A 34 12.19 -4.02 -1.55
N ASP A 35 10.86 -3.97 -1.48
CA ASP A 35 10.06 -5.12 -1.05
C ASP A 35 10.08 -6.26 -2.07
N ARG A 36 10.12 -5.94 -3.38
CA ARG A 36 10.34 -6.97 -4.41
C ARG A 36 11.69 -7.66 -4.20
N GLN A 37 12.76 -6.91 -3.94
CA GLN A 37 14.10 -7.47 -3.70
C GLN A 37 14.13 -8.35 -2.45
N ARG A 38 13.48 -7.92 -1.36
CA ARG A 38 13.35 -8.73 -0.14
C ARG A 38 12.59 -10.02 -0.40
N CYS A 39 11.43 -9.93 -1.04
CA CYS A 39 10.64 -11.09 -1.44
C CYS A 39 11.46 -12.07 -2.29
N MET A 40 12.23 -11.59 -3.26
CA MET A 40 13.11 -12.44 -4.08
C MET A 40 14.21 -13.10 -3.24
N THR A 41 14.83 -12.35 -2.33
CA THR A 41 15.91 -12.87 -1.47
C THR A 41 15.42 -14.03 -0.61
N ASP A 42 14.19 -13.92 -0.08
CA ASP A 42 13.61 -14.94 0.80
C ASP A 42 12.97 -16.10 0.03
N CYS A 43 12.39 -15.82 -1.14
CA CYS A 43 11.68 -16.82 -1.94
C CYS A 43 12.62 -17.72 -2.75
N VAL A 44 13.62 -17.15 -3.42
CA VAL A 44 14.46 -17.86 -4.40
C VAL A 44 15.14 -19.11 -3.82
N PRO A 45 15.70 -19.10 -2.59
CA PRO A 45 16.32 -20.28 -2.00
C PRO A 45 15.38 -21.50 -1.90
N GLY A 46 14.07 -21.27 -1.76
CA GLY A 46 13.06 -22.32 -1.63
C GLY A 46 12.42 -22.73 -2.97
N PHE A 47 12.13 -21.79 -3.86
CA PHE A 47 11.25 -22.01 -5.01
C PHE A 47 11.87 -21.68 -6.38
N GLY A 48 13.08 -21.12 -6.41
CA GLY A 48 13.77 -20.71 -7.63
C GLY A 48 13.23 -19.42 -8.25
N GLU A 49 14.05 -18.79 -9.10
CA GLU A 49 13.73 -17.49 -9.70
C GLU A 49 12.48 -17.50 -10.58
N GLU A 50 12.27 -18.57 -11.35
CA GLU A 50 11.12 -18.72 -12.26
C GLU A 50 9.77 -18.65 -11.53
N THR A 51 9.71 -19.14 -10.29
CA THR A 51 8.52 -19.06 -9.44
C THR A 51 8.47 -17.72 -8.70
N CYS A 52 9.59 -17.30 -8.14
CA CYS A 52 9.64 -16.16 -7.22
C CYS A 52 9.47 -14.82 -7.93
N LYS A 53 10.01 -14.65 -9.13
CA LYS A 53 9.90 -13.41 -9.88
C LYS A 53 8.44 -13.00 -10.13
N PRO A 54 7.59 -13.83 -10.76
CA PRO A 54 6.18 -13.47 -10.96
C PRO A 54 5.41 -13.37 -9.64
N LEU A 55 5.76 -14.16 -8.61
CA LEU A 55 5.12 -14.08 -7.29
C LEU A 55 5.38 -12.73 -6.60
N CYS A 56 6.65 -12.31 -6.56
CA CYS A 56 7.08 -11.08 -5.92
C CYS A 56 6.59 -9.85 -6.70
N GLU A 57 6.60 -9.90 -8.04
CA GLU A 57 6.01 -8.86 -8.90
C GLU A 57 4.51 -8.72 -8.66
N CYS A 58 3.77 -9.83 -8.56
CA CYS A 58 2.35 -9.81 -8.22
C CYS A 58 2.12 -9.19 -6.83
N THR A 59 2.92 -9.56 -5.84
CA THR A 59 2.76 -9.10 -4.46
C THR A 59 2.88 -7.58 -4.35
N VAL A 60 3.94 -6.98 -4.92
CA VAL A 60 4.13 -5.53 -4.88
C VAL A 60 3.11 -4.78 -5.74
N ALA A 61 2.62 -5.39 -6.82
CA ALA A 61 1.52 -4.84 -7.60
C ALA A 61 0.21 -4.80 -6.79
N GLU A 62 -0.07 -5.82 -5.98
CA GLU A 62 -1.23 -5.82 -5.08
C GLU A 62 -1.08 -4.84 -3.92
N PHE A 63 0.13 -4.63 -3.39
CA PHE A 63 0.38 -3.56 -2.42
C PHE A 63 0.05 -2.19 -3.02
N LYS A 64 0.54 -1.90 -4.22
CA LYS A 64 0.25 -0.65 -4.93
C LYS A 64 -1.25 -0.44 -5.19
N LYS A 65 -2.01 -1.51 -5.46
CA LYS A 65 -3.45 -1.42 -5.76
C LYS A 65 -4.32 -1.27 -4.50
N ARG A 66 -3.97 -1.99 -3.44
CA ARG A 66 -4.86 -2.23 -2.29
C ARG A 66 -4.51 -1.39 -1.06
N LEU A 67 -3.31 -0.86 -0.99
CA LEU A 67 -2.86 0.00 0.12
C LEU A 67 -2.75 1.45 -0.34
N ASP A 68 -3.08 2.35 0.58
CA ASP A 68 -2.58 3.73 0.54
C ASP A 68 -1.21 3.79 1.22
N PHE A 69 -0.50 4.91 1.07
CA PHE A 69 0.85 5.04 1.62
C PHE A 69 0.90 4.86 3.15
N ASP A 70 -0.09 5.35 3.89
CA ASP A 70 -0.11 5.24 5.36
C ASP A 70 -0.24 3.78 5.80
N LYS A 71 -1.16 3.02 5.19
CA LYS A 71 -1.30 1.58 5.44
C LYS A 71 -0.08 0.79 5.00
N TYR A 72 0.56 1.21 3.91
CA TYR A 72 1.81 0.61 3.46
C TYR A 72 2.94 0.80 4.48
N LEU A 73 3.08 2.00 5.06
CA LEU A 73 4.07 2.27 6.10
C LEU A 73 3.78 1.49 7.38
N ASP A 74 2.52 1.39 7.80
CA ASP A 74 2.14 0.55 8.95
C ASP A 74 2.49 -0.92 8.72
N LEU A 75 2.11 -1.48 7.57
CA LEU A 75 2.45 -2.85 7.19
C LEU A 75 3.98 -3.06 7.17
N SER A 76 4.72 -2.15 6.53
CA SER A 76 6.18 -2.19 6.45
C SER A 76 6.83 -2.16 7.84
N ALA A 77 6.31 -1.32 8.74
CA ALA A 77 6.81 -1.22 10.10
C ALA A 77 6.53 -2.50 10.90
N GLN A 78 5.33 -3.10 10.75
CA GLN A 78 5.00 -4.37 11.39
C GLN A 78 5.85 -5.53 10.88
N LEU A 79 6.10 -5.59 9.57
CA LEU A 79 7.02 -6.57 8.97
C LEU A 79 8.43 -6.41 9.52
N SER A 80 8.94 -5.18 9.64
CA SER A 80 10.29 -4.94 10.17
C SER A 80 10.47 -5.38 11.63
N ARG A 81 9.38 -5.42 12.41
CA ARG A 81 9.36 -5.87 13.80
C ARG A 81 8.94 -7.33 13.98
N ASN A 82 8.52 -8.00 12.90
CA ASN A 82 7.84 -9.30 12.95
C ASN A 82 6.58 -9.33 13.85
N GLU A 83 5.87 -8.20 13.93
CA GLU A 83 4.69 -8.00 14.78
C GLU A 83 3.46 -7.68 13.92
N LEU A 84 2.99 -8.67 13.16
CA LEU A 84 1.81 -8.51 12.32
C LEU A 84 0.53 -8.54 13.14
N THR A 85 -0.30 -7.51 12.99
CA THR A 85 -1.70 -7.54 13.43
C THR A 85 -2.48 -8.61 12.67
N ALA A 86 -3.61 -9.06 13.23
CA ALA A 86 -4.48 -10.02 12.56
C ALA A 86 -4.99 -9.50 11.21
N GLU A 87 -5.26 -8.20 11.11
CA GLU A 87 -5.69 -7.54 9.87
C GLU A 87 -4.60 -7.62 8.80
N ASN A 88 -3.37 -7.18 9.12
CA ASN A 88 -2.27 -7.17 8.16
C ASN A 88 -1.83 -8.60 7.78
N ARG A 89 -1.89 -9.55 8.72
CA ARG A 89 -1.69 -10.98 8.41
C ARG A 89 -2.75 -11.48 7.43
N GLY A 90 -4.03 -11.21 7.68
CA GLY A 90 -5.11 -11.60 6.78
C GLY A 90 -5.00 -10.94 5.40
N PHE A 91 -4.53 -9.69 5.33
CA PHE A 91 -4.21 -9.02 4.08
C PHE A 91 -3.08 -9.73 3.31
N LEU A 92 -1.95 -10.01 3.97
CA LEU A 92 -0.83 -10.72 3.36
C LEU A 92 -1.24 -12.11 2.87
N ASP A 93 -2.00 -12.87 3.65
CA ASP A 93 -2.54 -14.17 3.26
C ASP A 93 -3.46 -14.07 2.04
N SER A 94 -4.29 -13.02 1.97
CA SER A 94 -5.15 -12.75 0.82
C SER A 94 -4.34 -12.44 -0.44
N VAL A 95 -3.28 -11.63 -0.33
CA VAL A 95 -2.38 -11.32 -1.44
C VAL A 95 -1.64 -12.57 -1.90
N ALA A 96 -1.08 -13.35 -0.96
CA ALA A 96 -0.38 -14.59 -1.26
C ALA A 96 -1.28 -15.59 -2.01
N LYS A 97 -2.50 -15.85 -1.51
CA LYS A 97 -3.47 -16.74 -2.18
C LYS A 97 -3.81 -16.25 -3.58
N TYR A 98 -4.04 -14.95 -3.74
CA TYR A 98 -4.35 -14.36 -5.05
C TYR A 98 -3.18 -14.54 -6.02
N CYS A 99 -1.96 -14.20 -5.60
CA CYS A 99 -0.79 -14.28 -6.46
C CYS A 99 -0.43 -15.72 -6.81
N THR A 100 -0.47 -16.65 -5.85
CA THR A 100 -0.29 -18.08 -6.13
C THR A 100 -1.33 -18.60 -7.13
N ALA A 101 -2.60 -18.21 -7.00
CA ALA A 101 -3.63 -18.59 -7.97
C ALA A 101 -3.39 -17.99 -9.37
N GLN A 102 -2.78 -16.80 -9.47
CA GLN A 102 -2.40 -16.21 -10.76
C GLN A 102 -1.21 -16.95 -11.39
N LEU A 103 -0.25 -17.39 -10.59
CA LEU A 103 0.88 -18.20 -11.06
C LEU A 103 0.41 -19.57 -11.56
N ASP A 104 -0.49 -20.23 -10.83
CA ASP A 104 -1.08 -21.51 -11.23
C ASP A 104 -1.81 -21.40 -12.59
N LYS A 105 -2.62 -20.35 -12.77
CA LYS A 105 -3.26 -20.05 -14.06
C LYS A 105 -2.26 -19.77 -15.19
N ALA A 106 -1.09 -19.23 -14.86
CA ALA A 106 -0.02 -18.97 -15.82
C ALA A 106 0.86 -20.22 -16.10
N GLY A 107 0.57 -21.36 -15.45
CA GLY A 107 1.34 -22.59 -15.60
C GLY A 107 2.70 -22.57 -14.86
N VAL A 108 2.89 -21.64 -13.92
CA VAL A 108 4.10 -21.58 -13.09
C VAL A 108 3.91 -22.53 -11.88
N PRO A 109 4.75 -23.56 -11.71
CA PRO A 109 4.58 -24.55 -10.66
C PRO A 109 4.88 -23.95 -9.28
N VAL A 110 3.84 -23.77 -8.46
CA VAL A 110 3.96 -23.33 -7.07
C VAL A 110 3.87 -24.56 -6.16
N GLY A 111 5.00 -25.06 -5.65
CA GLY A 111 5.02 -26.25 -4.79
C GLY A 111 6.18 -27.22 -5.01
N GLY A 112 7.10 -26.93 -5.94
CA GLY A 112 8.34 -27.71 -6.13
C GLY A 112 9.47 -27.35 -5.16
N GLY A 113 9.14 -26.82 -3.99
CA GLY A 113 10.13 -26.55 -2.96
C GLY A 113 10.86 -27.84 -2.60
N LYS A 114 12.19 -27.85 -2.73
CA LYS A 114 13.02 -28.98 -2.33
C LYS A 114 12.98 -29.21 -0.83
#